data_AF-A0ABD6SXU1-F1
#
_entry.id   AF-A0ABD6SXU1-F1
#
_cell.length_a   1.000
_cell.length_b   1.000
_cell.length_c   1.000
_cell.angle_alpha   90.00
_cell.angle_beta   90.00
_cell.angle_gamma   90.00
#
_symmetry.space_group_name_H-M   'P 1'
#
loop_
_entity.id
_entity.type
_entity.pdbx_description
1 polymer ?
#
loop_
_entity_poly.entity_id
_entity_poly.type
_entity_poly.pdbx_seq_one_letter_code
_entity_poly.pdbx_strand_id
1 'polypeptide(L)'
;MATPFTKTSIVGEIVTTFPQASDLFKKHRIDFCCGGDKTIEIATQTKEISPDELLKLLNEQYILYKSKNNESTNWSEANFSILIDHII
;
A
#
# COMPACT_ATOMS: atom_id res chain seq x y z
N MET A 1 10.16 -1.70 -14.01
CA MET A 1 8.84 -1.79 -13.35
C MET A 1 8.69 -0.56 -12.47
N ALA A 2 7.71 0.31 -12.73
CA ALA A 2 7.54 1.53 -11.94
C ALA A 2 6.80 1.17 -10.64
N THR A 3 7.51 1.15 -9.51
CA THR A 3 6.90 1.05 -8.18
C THR A 3 6.35 2.42 -7.79
N PRO A 4 5.02 2.61 -7.72
CA PRO A 4 4.42 3.91 -7.41
C PRO A 4 4.79 4.46 -6.04
N PHE A 5 5.07 3.59 -5.07
CA PHE A 5 5.49 3.97 -3.73
C PHE A 5 6.81 3.32 -3.34
N THR A 6 7.62 4.05 -2.58
CA THR A 6 8.94 3.64 -2.11
C THR A 6 9.10 3.91 -0.61
N LYS A 7 10.22 3.44 -0.02
CA LYS A 7 10.52 3.59 1.41
C LYS A 7 10.54 5.05 1.86
N THR A 8 10.89 5.95 0.94
CA THR A 8 10.98 7.40 1.14
C THR A 8 9.65 8.12 0.88
N SER A 9 8.62 7.43 0.39
CA SER A 9 7.30 8.01 0.22
C SER A 9 6.66 8.32 1.57
N ILE A 10 6.02 9.48 1.65
CA ILE A 10 5.36 10.00 2.85
C ILE A 10 4.01 9.28 3.02
N VAL A 11 3.74 8.72 4.20
CA VAL A 11 2.49 7.97 4.45
C VAL A 11 1.24 8.83 4.26
N GLY A 12 1.31 10.12 4.60
CA GLY A 12 0.23 11.07 4.37
C GLY A 12 -0.05 11.35 2.89
N GLU A 13 0.99 11.51 2.07
CA GLU A 13 0.82 11.68 0.62
C GLU A 13 0.23 10.42 -0.04
N ILE A 14 0.65 9.25 0.43
CA ILE A 14 0.10 7.97 0.00
C ILE A 14 -1.40 7.91 0.32
N VAL A 15 -1.82 8.21 1.55
CA VAL A 15 -3.26 8.19 1.91
C VAL A 15 -4.04 9.24 1.11
N THR A 16 -3.43 10.39 0.83
CA THR A 16 -4.07 11.45 0.02
C THR A 16 -4.31 10.98 -1.42
N THR A 17 -3.34 10.30 -2.02
CA THR A 17 -3.43 9.77 -3.39
C THR A 17 -4.24 8.48 -3.46
N PHE A 18 -4.12 7.65 -2.43
CA PHE A 18 -4.68 6.32 -2.31
C PHE A 18 -5.33 6.15 -0.92
N PRO A 19 -6.57 6.62 -0.75
CA PRO A 19 -7.23 6.60 0.56
C PRO A 19 -7.43 5.19 1.13
N GLN A 20 -7.49 4.13 0.31
CA GLN A 20 -7.54 2.76 0.85
C GLN A 20 -6.24 2.32 1.54
N ALA A 21 -5.11 3.00 1.31
CA ALA A 21 -3.88 2.77 2.07
C ALA A 21 -4.08 2.97 3.58
N SER A 22 -5.00 3.86 3.97
CA SER A 22 -5.28 4.12 5.39
C SER A 22 -5.82 2.89 6.13
N ASP A 23 -6.57 2.01 5.45
CA ASP A 23 -7.05 0.76 6.01
C ASP A 23 -5.89 -0.23 6.24
N LEU A 24 -4.99 -0.35 5.26
CA LEU A 24 -3.78 -1.15 5.36
C LEU A 24 -2.91 -0.66 6.53
N PHE A 25 -2.71 0.66 6.65
CA PHE A 25 -1.97 1.24 7.76
C PHE A 25 -2.63 0.98 9.11
N LYS A 26 -3.95 1.10 9.23
CA LYS A 26 -4.67 0.72 10.46
C LYS A 26 -4.46 -0.75 10.82
N LYS A 27 -4.54 -1.65 9.83
CA LYS A 27 -4.35 -3.09 10.04
C LYS A 27 -2.96 -3.42 10.60
N HIS A 28 -1.94 -2.71 10.15
CA HIS A 28 -0.57 -2.84 10.63
C HIS A 28 -0.21 -1.86 11.78
N ARG A 29 -1.20 -1.22 12.40
CA ARG A 29 -1.05 -0.24 13.49
C ARG A 29 -0.09 0.92 13.16
N ILE A 30 0.00 1.31 11.90
CA ILE A 30 0.81 2.43 11.43
C ILE A 30 0.04 3.73 11.68
N ASP A 31 0.69 4.65 12.39
CA ASP A 31 0.11 5.93 12.79
C ASP A 31 0.31 6.96 11.66
N PHE A 32 -0.71 7.11 10.81
CA PHE A 32 -0.71 8.08 9.70
C PHE A 32 -1.47 9.37 10.02
N CYS A 33 -2.19 9.44 11.15
CA CYS A 33 -3.04 10.59 11.50
C CYS A 33 -2.26 11.73 12.20
N CYS A 34 -1.30 11.39 13.06
CA CYS A 34 -0.45 12.36 13.77
C CYS A 34 0.98 12.42 13.18
N GLY A 35 1.32 11.45 12.35
CA GLY A 35 2.65 11.28 11.73
C GLY A 35 2.60 11.19 10.22
N GLY A 36 1.65 11.88 9.59
CA GLY A 36 1.46 11.89 8.14
C GLY A 36 2.73 12.24 7.36
N ASP A 37 3.60 13.09 7.92
CA ASP A 37 4.88 13.52 7.35
C ASP A 37 6.02 12.50 7.48
N LYS A 38 5.76 11.30 7.99
CA LYS A 38 6.76 10.24 8.10
C LYS A 38 6.84 9.43 6.82
N THR A 39 8.05 9.00 6.49
CA THR A 39 8.27 8.06 5.40
C THR A 39 7.82 6.66 5.80
N ILE A 40 7.51 5.80 4.82
CA ILE A 40 7.20 4.38 5.04
C ILE A 40 8.27 3.71 5.90
N GLU A 41 9.55 3.99 5.64
CA GLU A 41 10.67 3.43 6.42
C GLU A 41 10.55 3.77 7.91
N ILE A 42 10.36 5.04 8.26
CA ILE A 42 10.25 5.47 9.67
C ILE A 42 8.95 4.95 10.28
N ALA A 43 7.87 4.94 9.51
CA ALA A 43 6.56 4.48 9.97
C ALA A 43 6.55 2.97 10.28
N THR A 44 7.35 2.18 9.58
CA THR A 44 7.49 0.72 9.77
C THR A 44 8.59 0.32 10.74
N GLN A 45 9.60 1.15 10.94
CA GLN A 45 10.72 0.89 11.85
C GLN A 45 10.29 0.63 13.31
N THR A 46 9.14 1.18 13.71
CA THR A 46 8.56 1.01 15.05
C THR A 46 7.42 -0.03 15.10
N LYS A 47 7.26 -0.83 14.03
CA LYS A 47 6.17 -1.78 13.84
C LYS A 47 6.71 -3.19 13.59
N GLU A 48 5.80 -4.15 13.68
CA GLU A 48 6.09 -5.57 13.44
C GLU A 48 6.15 -5.93 11.94
N ILE A 49 5.85 -4.99 11.04
CA ILE A 49 5.91 -5.20 9.59
C ILE A 49 7.18 -4.60 9.01
N SER A 50 7.82 -5.34 8.11
CA SER A 50 8.99 -4.85 7.38
C SER A 50 8.58 -3.78 6.33
N PRO A 51 9.42 -2.75 6.11
CA PRO A 51 9.15 -1.73 5.08
C PRO A 51 8.94 -2.34 3.69
N ASP A 52 9.68 -3.38 3.32
CA ASP A 52 9.54 -4.08 2.04
C ASP A 52 8.19 -4.81 1.92
N GLU A 53 7.72 -5.48 2.98
CA GLU A 53 6.42 -6.16 2.96
C GLU A 53 5.27 -5.17 2.84
N LEU A 54 5.32 -4.07 3.62
CA LEU A 54 4.31 -3.04 3.52
C LEU A 54 4.29 -2.42 2.12
N LEU A 55 5.46 -2.11 1.55
CA LEU A 55 5.55 -1.57 0.19
C LEU A 55 5.00 -2.53 -0.84
N LYS A 56 5.27 -3.83 -0.70
CA LYS A 56 4.74 -4.83 -1.62
C LYS A 56 3.21 -4.80 -1.61
N LEU A 57 2.61 -4.93 -0.41
CA LEU A 57 1.15 -4.88 -0.24
C LEU A 57 0.54 -3.57 -0.74
N LEU A 58 1.19 -2.44 -0.44
CA LEU A 58 0.73 -1.12 -0.83
C LEU A 58 0.76 -0.93 -2.35
N ASN A 59 1.84 -1.33 -3.01
CA ASN A 59 1.98 -1.27 -4.46
C ASN A 59 1.00 -2.22 -5.16
N GLU A 60 0.81 -3.45 -4.65
CA GLU A 60 -0.20 -4.40 -5.16
C GLU A 60 -1.61 -3.82 -5.09
N GLN A 61 -2.02 -3.35 -3.91
CA GLN A 61 -3.34 -2.73 -3.70
C GLN A 61 -3.54 -1.47 -4.55
N TYR A 62 -2.50 -0.67 -4.74
CA TYR A 62 -2.57 0.53 -5.57
C TYR A 62 -2.71 0.23 -7.05
N ILE A 63 -2.05 -0.82 -7.55
CA ILE A 63 -2.23 -1.27 -8.93
C ILE A 63 -3.70 -1.68 -9.15
N LEU A 64 -4.28 -2.45 -8.22
CA LEU A 64 -5.69 -2.84 -8.28
C LEU A 64 -6.64 -1.63 -8.22
N TYR A 65 -6.34 -0.65 -7.36
CA TYR A 65 -7.10 0.59 -7.26
C TYR A 65 -7.02 1.42 -8.54
N LYS A 66 -5.83 1.54 -9.12
CA LYS A 66 -5.60 2.29 -10.36
C LYS A 66 -6.27 1.60 -11.54
N SER A 67 -6.19 0.27 -11.64
CA SER A 67 -6.89 -0.56 -12.63
C SER A 67 -8.41 -0.36 -12.50
N LYS A 68 -8.98 -0.50 -11.30
CA LYS A 68 -10.41 -0.20 -11.07
C LYS A 68 -10.84 1.21 -11.45
N ASN A 69 -10.01 2.23 -11.18
CA ASN A 69 -10.32 3.62 -11.53
C ASN A 69 -10.08 3.96 -13.01
N ASN A 70 -9.17 3.26 -13.71
CA ASN A 70 -8.96 3.43 -15.15
C ASN A 70 -9.94 2.63 -16.00
N GLU A 71 -10.62 1.64 -15.42
CA GLU A 71 -11.44 0.69 -16.16
C GLU A 71 -12.93 0.84 -15.89
N SER A 72 -13.53 1.79 -16.60
CA SER A 72 -14.68 1.35 -17.39
C SER A 72 -14.17 0.33 -18.43
N THR A 73 -14.14 -0.96 -18.03
CA THR A 73 -13.92 -2.15 -18.89
C THR A 73 -12.46 -2.54 -19.20
N ASN A 74 -11.84 -3.45 -18.44
CA ASN A 74 -11.17 -4.67 -18.94
C ASN A 74 -10.64 -5.61 -17.83
N TRP A 75 -11.55 -6.42 -17.27
CA TRP A 75 -11.27 -7.53 -16.35
C TRP A 75 -10.46 -8.70 -16.97
N SER A 76 -9.44 -8.45 -17.81
CA SER A 76 -8.68 -9.49 -18.52
C SER A 76 -7.17 -9.45 -18.35
N GLU A 77 -6.62 -8.52 -17.55
CA GLU A 77 -5.19 -8.50 -17.25
C GLU A 77 -4.85 -8.78 -15.77
N ALA A 78 -5.83 -9.20 -14.96
CA ALA A 78 -5.63 -9.63 -13.58
C ALA A 78 -4.99 -11.04 -13.52
N ASN A 79 -3.78 -11.13 -14.04
CA ASN A 79 -2.83 -12.19 -13.78
C ASN A 79 -2.23 -11.94 -12.38
N PHE A 80 -2.98 -12.22 -11.32
CA PHE A 80 -2.45 -12.20 -9.95
C PHE A 80 -2.44 -13.61 -9.37
N SER A 81 -1.49 -14.40 -9.87
CA SER A 81 -1.02 -15.66 -9.27
C SER A 81 -0.28 -15.48 -7.93
N ILE A 82 -0.52 -14.44 -7.13
CA ILE A 82 0.33 -14.14 -5.97
C ILE A 82 -0.50 -13.87 -4.72
N LEU A 83 -0.47 -14.89 -3.85
CA LEU A 83 -0.47 -14.82 -2.40
C LEU A 83 -1.70 -14.22 -1.71
N ILE A 84 -2.69 -15.08 -1.48
CA ILE A 84 -3.32 -15.15 -0.15
C ILE A 84 -2.88 -16.48 0.46
N ASP A 85 -1.63 -16.52 0.91
CA ASP A 85 -1.15 -17.49 1.90
C ASP A 85 -1.12 -16.79 3.27
N HIS A 86 -2.28 -16.35 3.73
CA HIS A 86 -2.49 -16.05 5.16
C HIS A 86 -3.96 -15.84 5.49
N ILE A 87 -4.73 -16.93 5.49
CA ILE A 87 -5.85 -17.06 6.41
C ILE A 87 -5.80 -18.49 6.95
N ILE A 88 -5.33 -18.63 8.18
CA ILE A 88 -5.50 -19.82 9.03
C ILE A 88 -6.95 -19.84 9.52
#